data_AF-A0A242NKG5-F1
#
_entry.id   AF-A0A242NKG5-F1
#
_cell.length_a   1.000
_cell.length_b   1.000
_cell.length_c   1.000
_cell.angle_alpha   90.00
_cell.angle_beta   90.00
_cell.angle_gamma   90.00
#
_symmetry.space_group_name_H-M   'P 1'
#
loop_
_entity.id
_entity.type
_entity.pdbx_description
1 polymer ?
#
loop_
_entity_poly.entity_id
_entity_poly.type
_entity_poly.pdbx_seq_one_letter_code
_entity_poly.pdbx_strand_id
1 'polypeptide(L)'
;MNKLEKDCTYPPNYWQLSGSKQEKIQKLCPLNNLKFDFRGLYKFIYKAPVILYNGQDFQLTLSMSENNDIESGSTIFGGDIFLSIVKDSIVKDQIYLANNSIYFSDVAVGFQRYFISQEGEVYTLYLQEDDIGISPMLWKHYKIDNQKMKFVLQDMLISITDGVQYQIIYPNQFNVISNKPVTKIEPKELKSCEDEYNKEEFYDCYLDVYNHYNSRLKQKINLLNKKNNTIKKSYSKLQQNMASDCLMLSPPVSGNTDIDPYLSKVMFCLIQNYKQEITNIEKQLASNKLDLKEKN
;
A
#
# COMPACT_ATOMS: atom_id res chain seq x y z
N MET A 1 -5.50 -1.33 10.45
CA MET A 1 -4.08 -1.24 10.82
C MET A 1 -3.88 -0.47 12.15
N ASN A 2 -4.41 0.74 12.33
CA ASN A 2 -4.21 1.57 13.55
C ASN A 2 -4.41 0.88 14.90
N LYS A 3 -5.50 0.12 15.09
CA LYS A 3 -5.73 -0.61 16.34
C LYS A 3 -4.66 -1.69 16.55
N LEU A 4 -4.33 -2.43 15.49
CA LEU A 4 -3.34 -3.50 15.53
C LEU A 4 -1.95 -2.95 15.88
N GLU A 5 -1.55 -1.85 15.24
CA GLU A 5 -0.30 -1.15 15.53
C GLU A 5 -0.25 -0.74 17.01
N LYS A 6 -1.26 0.00 17.49
CA LYS A 6 -1.35 0.42 18.89
C LYS A 6 -1.30 -0.74 19.89
N ASP A 7 -2.02 -1.82 19.61
CA ASP A 7 -2.11 -2.98 20.50
C ASP A 7 -0.83 -3.85 20.47
N CYS A 8 0.03 -3.66 19.46
CA CYS A 8 1.25 -4.44 19.23
C CYS A 8 2.57 -3.65 19.38
N THR A 9 2.52 -2.33 19.61
CA THR A 9 3.68 -1.51 19.97
C THR A 9 4.07 -1.72 21.43
N TYR A 10 5.36 -1.97 21.69
CA TYR A 10 5.92 -2.06 23.02
C TYR A 10 6.12 -0.67 23.65
N PRO A 11 5.90 -0.51 24.97
CA PRO A 11 6.22 0.74 25.64
C PRO A 11 7.74 1.00 25.64
N PRO A 12 8.21 2.26 25.68
CA PRO A 12 9.64 2.58 25.58
C PRO A 12 10.56 1.90 26.61
N ASN A 13 10.03 1.53 27.78
CA ASN A 13 10.78 0.83 28.83
C ASN A 13 10.56 -0.68 28.84
N TYR A 14 9.97 -1.27 27.80
CA TYR A 14 9.59 -2.67 27.73
C TYR A 14 10.74 -3.63 28.11
N TRP A 15 11.92 -3.41 27.55
CA TRP A 15 13.12 -4.22 27.80
C TRP A 15 13.65 -4.12 29.24
N GLN A 16 13.24 -3.11 30.00
CA GLN A 16 13.60 -2.90 31.41
C GLN A 16 12.58 -3.51 32.38
N LEU A 17 11.46 -4.04 31.89
CA LEU A 17 10.41 -4.64 32.71
C LEU A 17 10.77 -6.07 33.13
N SER A 18 10.19 -6.54 34.24
CA SER A 18 10.27 -7.95 34.64
C SER A 18 9.57 -8.84 33.59
N GLY A 19 10.03 -10.08 33.44
CA GLY A 19 9.44 -11.03 32.46
C GLY A 19 7.92 -11.20 32.60
N SER A 20 7.39 -11.23 33.82
CA SER A 20 5.94 -11.30 34.06
C SER A 20 5.15 -10.08 33.57
N LYS A 21 5.77 -8.90 33.50
CA LYS A 21 5.18 -7.68 32.94
C LYS A 21 5.29 -7.66 31.42
N GLN A 22 6.42 -8.11 30.89
CA GLN A 22 6.61 -8.28 29.45
C GLN A 22 5.58 -9.25 28.87
N GLU A 23 5.36 -10.40 29.51
CA GLU A 23 4.36 -11.39 29.07
C GLU A 23 2.94 -10.82 29.06
N LYS A 24 2.59 -9.96 30.03
CA LYS A 24 1.29 -9.26 30.05
C LYS A 24 1.14 -8.29 28.87
N ILE A 25 2.20 -7.58 28.52
CA ILE A 25 2.22 -6.65 27.38
C ILE A 25 2.13 -7.45 26.07
N GLN A 26 2.89 -8.53 25.93
CA GLN A 26 2.84 -9.40 24.75
C GLN A 26 1.43 -9.94 24.49
N LYS A 27 0.66 -10.24 25.54
CA LYS A 27 -0.74 -10.71 25.41
C LYS A 27 -1.71 -9.65 24.88
N LEU A 28 -1.35 -8.36 24.91
CA LEU A 28 -2.17 -7.29 24.33
C LEU A 28 -2.20 -7.37 22.81
N CYS A 29 -1.09 -7.77 22.19
CA CYS A 29 -1.00 -7.91 20.76
C CYS A 29 -1.77 -9.17 20.31
N PRO A 30 -2.87 -9.04 19.55
CA PRO A 30 -3.67 -10.20 19.14
C PRO A 30 -2.88 -11.16 18.23
N LEU A 31 -1.82 -10.68 17.56
CA LEU A 31 -0.98 -11.49 16.67
C LEU A 31 -0.15 -12.54 17.41
N ASN A 32 0.17 -12.30 18.68
CA ASN A 32 0.93 -13.22 19.54
C ASN A 32 0.11 -14.44 19.96
N ASN A 33 -1.22 -14.33 19.91
CA ASN A 33 -2.13 -15.43 20.23
C ASN A 33 -2.41 -16.33 19.03
N LEU A 34 -2.00 -15.92 17.82
CA LEU A 34 -2.18 -16.70 16.61
C LEU A 34 -1.01 -17.67 16.43
N LYS A 35 -1.18 -18.91 16.91
CA LYS A 35 -0.25 -20.01 16.63
C LYS A 35 -0.64 -20.69 15.32
N PHE A 36 0.18 -20.55 14.29
CA PHE A 36 0.01 -21.24 13.01
C PHE A 36 1.03 -22.37 12.88
N ASP A 37 0.57 -23.57 12.55
CA ASP A 37 1.46 -24.67 12.16
C ASP A 37 1.89 -24.51 10.68
N PHE A 38 2.76 -23.53 10.44
CA PHE A 38 3.32 -23.31 9.12
C PHE A 38 4.07 -24.54 8.60
N ARG A 39 4.72 -25.32 9.48
CA ARG A 39 5.47 -26.51 9.09
C ARG A 39 4.54 -27.59 8.54
N GLY A 40 3.42 -27.85 9.21
CA GLY A 40 2.37 -28.76 8.73
C GLY A 40 1.78 -28.28 7.41
N LEU A 41 1.46 -26.99 7.31
CA LEU A 41 0.96 -26.38 6.07
C LEU A 41 1.94 -26.54 4.91
N TYR A 42 3.22 -26.24 5.11
CA TYR A 42 4.24 -26.35 4.06
C TYR A 42 4.42 -27.79 3.59
N LYS A 43 4.53 -28.75 4.51
CA LYS A 43 4.57 -30.18 4.15
C LYS A 43 3.35 -30.61 3.34
N PHE A 44 2.19 -30.02 3.63
CA PHE A 44 0.95 -30.31 2.95
C PHE A 44 0.90 -29.74 1.52
N ILE A 45 1.33 -28.49 1.32
CA ILE A 45 1.27 -27.81 0.01
C ILE A 45 2.51 -28.03 -0.89
N TYR A 46 3.61 -28.55 -0.35
CA TYR A 46 4.86 -28.73 -1.10
C TYR A 46 4.79 -29.84 -2.14
N LYS A 47 4.13 -30.96 -1.80
CA LYS A 47 4.12 -32.15 -2.67
C LYS A 47 3.34 -31.93 -3.95
N ALA A 48 2.28 -31.14 -3.88
CA ALA A 48 1.42 -30.79 -4.99
C ALA A 48 0.55 -29.59 -4.60
N PRO A 49 0.05 -28.81 -5.57
CA PRO A 49 -0.95 -27.80 -5.31
C PRO A 49 -2.18 -28.40 -4.60
N VAL A 50 -2.63 -27.73 -3.55
CA VAL A 50 -3.79 -28.14 -2.76
C VAL A 50 -5.01 -27.38 -3.23
N ILE A 51 -6.08 -28.10 -3.57
CA ILE A 51 -7.36 -27.51 -3.95
C ILE A 51 -8.09 -27.02 -2.69
N LEU A 52 -8.25 -25.70 -2.56
CA LEU A 52 -9.05 -25.07 -1.51
C LEU A 52 -10.54 -24.98 -1.87
N TYR A 53 -10.81 -24.77 -3.15
CA TYR A 53 -12.15 -24.66 -3.70
C TYR A 53 -12.20 -25.39 -5.03
N ASN A 54 -13.22 -26.23 -5.21
CA ASN A 54 -13.42 -27.03 -6.41
C ASN A 54 -14.79 -26.72 -7.02
N GLY A 55 -14.90 -25.56 -7.68
CA GLY A 55 -16.10 -25.14 -8.38
C GLY A 55 -16.24 -25.79 -9.75
N GLN A 56 -17.43 -25.67 -10.35
CA GLN A 56 -17.66 -26.13 -11.73
C GLN A 56 -16.88 -25.32 -12.77
N ASP A 57 -16.72 -24.01 -12.54
CA ASP A 57 -16.10 -23.10 -13.50
C ASP A 57 -14.59 -22.93 -13.33
N PHE A 58 -14.10 -23.08 -12.10
CA PHE A 58 -12.69 -22.93 -11.72
C PHE A 58 -12.41 -23.57 -10.36
N GLN A 59 -11.13 -23.81 -10.10
CA GLN A 59 -10.58 -24.23 -8.82
C GLN A 59 -9.73 -23.11 -8.23
N LEU A 60 -9.66 -23.04 -6.90
CA LEU A 60 -8.63 -22.28 -6.20
C LEU A 60 -7.63 -23.25 -5.62
N THR A 61 -6.36 -23.05 -5.95
CA THR A 61 -5.28 -23.91 -5.47
C THR A 61 -4.24 -23.10 -4.69
N LEU A 62 -3.78 -23.65 -3.57
CA LEU A 62 -2.57 -23.20 -2.89
C LEU A 62 -1.37 -23.97 -3.39
N SER A 63 -0.28 -23.27 -3.68
CA SER A 63 0.99 -23.88 -4.05
C SER A 63 2.15 -23.18 -3.37
N MET A 64 3.30 -23.84 -3.35
CA MET A 64 4.57 -23.31 -2.86
C MET A 64 5.57 -23.24 -4.01
N SER A 65 6.52 -22.30 -3.96
CA SER A 65 7.65 -22.29 -4.89
C SER A 65 8.51 -23.56 -4.76
N GLU A 66 8.91 -24.14 -5.89
CA GLU A 66 9.62 -25.43 -5.99
C GLU A 66 11.02 -25.43 -5.34
N ASN A 67 11.63 -24.26 -5.13
CA ASN A 67 13.03 -24.12 -4.73
C ASN A 67 13.32 -24.36 -3.23
N ASN A 68 12.39 -24.93 -2.46
CA ASN A 68 12.59 -25.15 -1.03
C ASN A 68 12.88 -26.63 -0.74
N ASP A 69 14.04 -26.94 -0.14
CA ASP A 69 14.39 -28.30 0.29
C ASP A 69 13.71 -28.64 1.63
N ILE A 70 12.55 -29.28 1.55
CA ILE A 70 11.69 -29.59 2.71
C ILE A 70 12.05 -30.93 3.37
N GLU A 71 12.86 -31.78 2.71
CA GLU A 71 13.18 -33.12 3.20
C GLU A 71 14.24 -33.12 4.31
N SER A 72 15.05 -32.07 4.40
CA SER A 72 16.17 -31.95 5.35
C SER A 72 15.78 -31.84 6.84
N GLY A 73 14.48 -31.82 7.18
CA GLY A 73 14.01 -31.70 8.56
C GLY A 73 14.26 -30.33 9.21
N SER A 74 14.91 -29.42 8.48
CA SER A 74 15.17 -28.04 8.86
C SER A 74 13.86 -27.22 8.98
N THR A 75 13.92 -26.13 9.73
CA THR A 75 12.85 -25.13 9.76
C THR A 75 12.73 -24.54 8.36
N ILE A 76 11.57 -24.70 7.73
CA ILE A 76 11.28 -24.13 6.42
C ILE A 76 11.18 -22.63 6.64
N PHE A 77 12.24 -21.89 6.33
CA PHE A 77 12.23 -20.44 6.21
C PHE A 77 12.09 -20.10 4.73
N GLY A 78 11.25 -19.13 4.37
CA GLY A 78 11.28 -18.58 3.02
C GLY A 78 10.31 -19.20 2.02
N GLY A 79 9.34 -20.01 2.48
CA GLY A 79 8.42 -20.69 1.59
C GLY A 79 7.36 -19.76 1.01
N ASP A 80 7.58 -19.26 -0.21
CA ASP A 80 6.60 -18.44 -0.92
C ASP A 80 5.34 -19.24 -1.23
N ILE A 81 4.22 -18.82 -0.65
CA ILE A 81 2.88 -19.39 -0.84
C ILE A 81 2.14 -18.55 -1.86
N PHE A 82 1.53 -19.21 -2.83
CA PHE A 82 0.71 -18.59 -3.86
C PHE A 82 -0.71 -19.14 -3.85
N LEU A 83 -1.66 -18.29 -4.22
CA LEU A 83 -3.03 -18.68 -4.54
C LEU A 83 -3.27 -18.52 -6.04
N SER A 84 -3.77 -19.57 -6.67
CA SER A 84 -4.01 -19.60 -8.11
C SER A 84 -5.48 -19.86 -8.44
N ILE A 85 -5.96 -19.20 -9.49
CA ILE A 85 -7.21 -19.55 -10.17
C ILE A 85 -6.85 -20.55 -11.26
N VAL A 86 -7.41 -21.76 -11.20
CA VAL A 86 -7.14 -22.83 -12.17
C VAL A 86 -8.43 -23.17 -12.91
N LYS A 87 -8.37 -23.21 -14.24
CA LYS A 87 -9.48 -23.65 -15.08
C LYS A 87 -8.96 -24.54 -16.19
N ASP A 88 -9.61 -25.68 -16.39
CA ASP A 88 -9.20 -26.70 -17.36
C ASP A 88 -7.73 -27.14 -17.17
N SER A 89 -7.33 -27.31 -15.89
CA SER A 89 -5.95 -27.62 -15.47
C SER A 89 -4.89 -26.57 -15.84
N ILE A 90 -5.30 -25.35 -16.20
CA ILE A 90 -4.41 -24.23 -16.54
C ILE A 90 -4.57 -23.13 -15.49
N VAL A 91 -3.44 -22.67 -14.92
CA VAL A 91 -3.39 -21.48 -14.07
C VAL A 91 -3.75 -20.25 -14.91
N LYS A 92 -4.85 -19.59 -14.58
CA LYS A 92 -5.34 -18.38 -15.26
C LYS A 92 -4.77 -17.10 -14.65
N ASP A 93 -4.62 -17.10 -13.33
CA ASP A 93 -4.01 -16.00 -12.58
C ASP A 93 -3.49 -16.50 -11.23
N GLN A 94 -2.59 -15.73 -10.63
CA GLN A 94 -1.93 -16.06 -9.37
C GLN A 94 -1.59 -14.82 -8.56
N ILE A 95 -1.75 -14.90 -7.24
CA ILE A 95 -1.27 -13.89 -6.30
C ILE A 95 -0.35 -14.51 -5.26
N TYR A 96 0.61 -13.70 -4.82
CA TYR A 96 1.49 -14.01 -3.70
C TYR A 96 0.73 -13.82 -2.38
N LEU A 97 0.68 -14.85 -1.55
CA LEU A 97 -0.02 -14.82 -0.26
C LEU A 97 0.90 -14.54 0.91
N ALA A 98 2.00 -15.29 1.04
CA ALA A 98 2.85 -15.20 2.21
C ALA A 98 4.23 -15.81 2.04
N ASN A 99 5.12 -15.37 2.92
CA ASN A 99 6.37 -16.00 3.31
C ASN A 99 6.49 -15.85 4.84
N ASN A 100 6.97 -16.89 5.51
CA ASN A 100 6.92 -17.01 6.96
C ASN A 100 8.11 -16.38 7.69
N SER A 101 9.13 -15.91 6.99
CA SER A 101 10.25 -15.20 7.61
C SER A 101 11.03 -14.45 6.55
N ILE A 102 10.84 -13.14 6.48
CA ILE A 102 11.62 -12.25 5.63
C ILE A 102 12.64 -11.56 6.54
N TYR A 103 13.89 -11.97 6.46
CA TYR A 103 14.96 -11.32 7.23
C TYR A 103 15.22 -9.92 6.66
N PHE A 104 15.19 -8.89 7.51
CA PHE A 104 15.56 -7.54 7.12
C PHE A 104 16.94 -7.17 7.64
N SER A 105 17.16 -7.38 8.94
CA SER A 105 18.40 -7.08 9.64
C SER A 105 18.47 -7.93 10.92
N ASP A 106 19.58 -7.82 11.64
CA ASP A 106 19.76 -8.51 12.93
C ASP A 106 18.72 -8.15 13.99
N VAL A 107 17.98 -7.06 13.78
CA VAL A 107 17.00 -6.51 14.73
C VAL A 107 15.58 -6.44 14.17
N ALA A 108 15.35 -6.84 12.91
CA ALA A 108 14.03 -6.74 12.29
C ALA A 108 13.72 -7.92 11.36
N VAL A 109 12.49 -8.43 11.48
CA VAL A 109 11.95 -9.52 10.64
C VAL A 109 10.57 -9.19 10.12
N GLY A 110 10.26 -9.71 8.94
CA GLY A 110 8.99 -9.56 8.26
C GLY A 110 8.17 -10.83 8.28
N PHE A 111 6.86 -10.69 8.48
CA PHE A 111 5.89 -11.76 8.38
C PHE A 111 4.77 -11.35 7.44
N GLN A 112 4.34 -12.28 6.59
CA GLN A 112 3.14 -12.08 5.79
C GLN A 112 2.07 -13.09 6.17
N ARG A 113 0.90 -12.56 6.52
CA ARG A 113 -0.30 -13.32 6.88
C ARG A 113 -1.34 -13.16 5.78
N TYR A 114 -2.21 -14.15 5.64
CA TYR A 114 -3.33 -14.06 4.70
C TYR A 114 -4.61 -14.63 5.32
N PHE A 115 -5.74 -14.21 4.76
CA PHE A 115 -7.06 -14.69 5.09
C PHE A 115 -7.89 -14.75 3.81
N ILE A 116 -8.62 -15.85 3.61
CA ILE A 116 -9.56 -16.03 2.50
C ILE A 116 -10.95 -16.14 3.11
N SER A 117 -11.86 -15.23 2.74
CA SER A 117 -13.23 -15.23 3.25
C SER A 117 -14.05 -16.37 2.63
N GLN A 118 -15.21 -16.66 3.23
CA GLN A 118 -16.14 -17.66 2.68
C GLN A 118 -16.69 -17.25 1.31
N GLU A 119 -16.80 -15.93 1.08
CA GLU A 119 -17.22 -15.31 -0.17
C GLU A 119 -16.10 -15.26 -1.22
N GLY A 120 -14.89 -15.73 -0.89
CA GLY A 120 -13.75 -15.77 -1.81
C GLY A 120 -12.97 -14.45 -1.91
N GLU A 121 -13.17 -13.52 -0.99
CA GLU A 121 -12.32 -12.33 -0.86
C GLU A 121 -10.97 -12.72 -0.23
N VAL A 122 -9.87 -12.18 -0.74
CA VAL A 122 -8.52 -12.55 -0.29
C VAL A 122 -7.83 -11.35 0.31
N TYR A 123 -7.32 -11.51 1.51
CA TYR A 123 -6.66 -10.46 2.28
C TYR A 123 -5.24 -10.88 2.60
N THR A 124 -4.28 -9.99 2.38
CA THR A 124 -2.88 -10.19 2.81
C THR A 124 -2.47 -9.07 3.75
N LEU A 125 -1.71 -9.40 4.79
CA LEU A 125 -1.19 -8.46 5.77
C LEU A 125 0.30 -8.73 6.00
N TYR A 126 1.12 -7.77 5.63
CA TYR A 126 2.53 -7.72 5.89
C TYR A 126 2.81 -6.98 7.20
N LEU A 127 3.64 -7.58 8.03
CA LEU A 127 4.01 -7.13 9.36
C LEU A 127 5.53 -7.06 9.44
N GLN A 128 6.04 -6.05 10.12
CA GLN A 128 7.43 -5.99 10.59
C GLN A 128 7.43 -6.20 12.10
N GLU A 129 8.36 -6.99 12.61
CA GLU A 129 8.66 -7.09 14.03
C GLU A 129 10.10 -6.63 14.27
N ASP A 130 10.27 -5.73 15.23
CA ASP A 130 11.55 -5.20 15.69
C ASP A 130 11.55 -4.98 17.21
N ASP A 131 12.54 -4.24 17.73
CA ASP A 131 12.66 -3.94 19.16
C ASP A 131 11.58 -2.98 19.70
N ILE A 132 10.80 -2.35 18.81
CA ILE A 132 9.68 -1.47 19.13
C ILE A 132 8.35 -2.25 19.18
N GLY A 133 8.24 -3.38 18.47
CA GLY A 133 7.04 -4.22 18.49
C GLY A 133 6.69 -4.82 17.14
N ILE A 134 5.42 -5.17 16.97
CA ILE A 134 4.90 -5.66 15.68
C ILE A 134 4.07 -4.56 15.02
N SER A 135 4.53 -4.10 13.86
CA SER A 135 3.93 -3.01 13.10
C SER A 135 3.39 -3.51 11.75
N PRO A 136 2.12 -3.27 11.40
CA PRO A 136 1.61 -3.57 10.08
C PRO A 136 2.15 -2.58 9.06
N MET A 137 2.72 -3.06 7.95
CA MET A 137 3.30 -2.20 6.90
C MET A 137 2.45 -2.15 5.64
N LEU A 138 1.88 -3.28 5.23
CA LEU A 138 1.14 -3.37 3.97
C LEU A 138 -0.04 -4.33 4.12
N TRP A 139 -1.23 -3.84 3.82
CA TRP A 139 -2.44 -4.64 3.72
C TRP A 139 -3.02 -4.52 2.33
N LYS A 140 -3.51 -5.64 1.79
CA LYS A 140 -4.16 -5.71 0.48
C LYS A 140 -5.41 -6.55 0.54
N HIS A 141 -6.37 -6.20 -0.31
CA HIS A 141 -7.62 -6.91 -0.50
C HIS A 141 -7.88 -7.17 -1.98
N TYR A 142 -8.09 -8.42 -2.33
CA TYR A 142 -8.38 -8.88 -3.67
C TYR A 142 -9.77 -9.49 -3.75
N LYS A 143 -10.40 -9.30 -4.91
CA LYS A 143 -11.61 -10.01 -5.34
C LYS A 143 -11.31 -10.85 -6.57
N ILE A 144 -12.04 -11.95 -6.72
CA ILE A 144 -11.97 -12.75 -7.94
C ILE A 144 -12.97 -12.17 -8.96
N ASP A 145 -12.47 -11.76 -10.12
CA ASP A 145 -13.30 -11.52 -11.30
C ASP A 145 -13.49 -12.85 -12.03
N ASN A 146 -14.62 -13.52 -11.78
CA ASN A 146 -14.94 -14.83 -12.36
C ASN A 146 -15.05 -14.80 -13.89
N GLN A 147 -15.36 -13.65 -14.50
CA GLN A 147 -15.48 -13.55 -15.95
C GLN A 147 -14.10 -13.49 -16.60
N LYS A 148 -13.18 -12.73 -16.01
CA LYS A 148 -11.81 -12.60 -16.50
C LYS A 148 -10.86 -13.66 -15.96
N MET A 149 -11.30 -14.42 -14.95
CA MET A 149 -10.50 -15.38 -14.20
C MET A 149 -9.24 -14.73 -13.61
N LYS A 150 -9.42 -13.59 -12.92
CA LYS A 150 -8.31 -12.81 -12.35
C LYS A 150 -8.55 -12.39 -10.91
N PHE A 151 -7.47 -12.27 -10.15
CA PHE A 151 -7.47 -11.54 -8.89
C PHE A 151 -7.37 -10.04 -9.17
N VAL A 152 -8.38 -9.31 -8.74
CA VAL A 152 -8.46 -7.85 -8.88
C VAL A 152 -8.21 -7.23 -7.52
N LEU A 153 -7.06 -6.56 -7.38
CA LEU A 153 -6.74 -5.74 -6.21
C LEU A 153 -7.78 -4.62 -6.09
N GLN A 154 -8.53 -4.61 -5.00
CA GLN A 154 -9.58 -3.63 -4.73
C GLN A 154 -9.02 -2.42 -4.00
N ASP A 155 -8.24 -2.69 -2.95
CA ASP A 155 -7.70 -1.66 -2.09
C ASP A 155 -6.42 -2.15 -1.42
N MET A 156 -5.65 -1.16 -0.98
CA MET A 156 -4.35 -1.33 -0.35
C MET A 156 -4.17 -0.25 0.72
N LEU A 157 -3.59 -0.63 1.84
CA LEU A 157 -3.22 0.28 2.92
C LEU A 157 -1.74 0.08 3.24
N ILE A 158 -0.96 1.14 3.10
CA ILE A 158 0.46 1.15 3.42
C ILE A 158 0.66 2.03 4.65
N SER A 159 1.37 1.53 5.65
CA SER A 159 1.85 2.30 6.79
C SER A 159 3.36 2.47 6.69
N ILE A 160 3.84 3.67 6.95
CA ILE A 160 5.27 3.96 7.13
C ILE A 160 5.50 4.31 8.61
N THR A 161 6.73 4.11 9.11
CA THR A 161 7.20 4.25 10.50
C THR A 161 6.97 5.60 11.18
N ASP A 162 6.32 6.55 10.49
CA ASP A 162 6.24 7.95 10.86
C ASP A 162 4.79 8.44 11.13
N GLY A 163 3.84 7.53 11.34
CA GLY A 163 2.43 7.86 11.57
C GLY A 163 1.71 8.38 10.32
N VAL A 164 2.26 8.05 9.15
CA VAL A 164 1.68 8.34 7.82
C VAL A 164 1.20 7.02 7.20
N GLN A 165 -0.01 7.06 6.67
CA GLN A 165 -0.64 5.96 5.95
C GLN A 165 -1.10 6.40 4.57
N TYR A 166 -0.94 5.49 3.61
CA TYR A 166 -1.43 5.66 2.24
C TYR A 166 -2.54 4.65 2.01
N GLN A 167 -3.76 5.16 1.84
CA GLN A 167 -4.91 4.35 1.45
C GLN A 167 -5.12 4.49 -0.06
N ILE A 168 -5.11 3.37 -0.75
CA ILE A 168 -5.30 3.28 -2.19
C ILE A 168 -6.55 2.45 -2.44
N ILE A 169 -7.51 2.98 -3.19
CA ILE A 169 -8.71 2.26 -3.61
C ILE A 169 -8.71 2.28 -5.13
N TYR A 170 -8.52 1.10 -5.73
CA TYR A 170 -8.39 0.98 -7.17
C TYR A 170 -9.72 1.17 -7.89
N PRO A 171 -9.70 1.77 -9.09
CA PRO A 171 -8.52 2.24 -9.81
C PRO A 171 -8.13 3.69 -9.49
N ASN A 172 -8.89 4.45 -8.68
CA ASN A 172 -8.92 5.91 -8.80
C ASN A 172 -8.85 6.71 -7.50
N GLN A 173 -8.47 6.12 -6.36
CA GLN A 173 -8.30 6.87 -5.12
C GLN A 173 -6.91 6.65 -4.54
N PHE A 174 -6.24 7.75 -4.23
CA PHE A 174 -4.99 7.80 -3.49
C PHE A 174 -5.14 8.84 -2.38
N ASN A 175 -5.18 8.36 -1.14
CA ASN A 175 -5.41 9.16 0.05
C ASN A 175 -4.20 9.07 0.97
N VAL A 176 -3.73 10.23 1.43
CA VAL A 176 -2.71 10.31 2.48
C VAL A 176 -3.43 10.60 3.80
N ILE A 177 -3.27 9.70 4.76
CA ILE A 177 -3.81 9.79 6.11
C ILE A 177 -2.61 10.01 7.04
N SER A 178 -2.50 11.20 7.63
CA SER A 178 -1.40 11.53 8.51
C SER A 178 -1.92 12.16 9.78
N ASN A 179 -1.36 11.74 10.92
CA ASN A 179 -1.59 12.39 12.21
C ASN A 179 -0.69 13.61 12.40
N LYS A 180 0.29 13.82 11.51
CA LYS A 180 1.18 14.98 11.53
C LYS A 180 0.49 16.19 10.87
N PRO A 181 0.64 17.40 11.44
CA PRO A 181 0.14 18.61 10.80
C PRO A 181 0.84 18.81 9.45
N VAL A 182 0.11 19.33 8.46
CA VAL A 182 0.70 19.69 7.17
C VAL A 182 1.65 20.86 7.38
N THR A 183 2.95 20.59 7.31
CA THR A 183 4.02 21.60 7.38
C THR A 183 4.08 22.39 6.09
N LYS A 184 4.30 23.71 6.22
CA LYS A 184 4.56 24.55 5.06
C LYS A 184 6.04 24.39 4.71
N ILE A 185 6.31 23.82 3.53
CA ILE A 185 7.66 23.70 3.00
C ILE A 185 8.19 25.07 2.55
N GLU A 186 9.41 25.41 2.95
CA GLU A 186 10.05 26.66 2.52
C GLU A 186 10.47 26.57 1.04
N PRO A 187 10.50 27.67 0.27
CA PRO A 187 10.77 27.62 -1.17
C PRO A 187 12.12 27.00 -1.54
N LYS A 188 13.15 27.17 -0.70
CA LYS A 188 14.47 26.56 -0.92
C LYS A 188 14.43 25.05 -0.74
N GLU A 189 13.75 24.57 0.30
CA GLU A 189 13.57 23.15 0.60
C GLU A 189 12.71 22.48 -0.48
N LEU A 190 11.63 23.13 -0.90
CA LEU A 190 10.79 22.67 -2.00
C LEU A 190 11.64 22.44 -3.26
N LYS A 191 12.50 23.41 -3.61
CA LYS A 191 13.36 23.29 -4.77
C LYS A 191 14.37 22.15 -4.63
N SER A 192 15.02 22.01 -3.47
CA SER A 192 15.94 20.89 -3.21
C SER A 192 15.26 19.54 -3.41
N CYS A 193 14.08 19.38 -2.81
CA CYS A 193 13.27 18.15 -2.94
C CYS A 193 12.80 17.88 -4.37
N GLU A 194 12.54 18.93 -5.15
CA GLU A 194 12.22 18.79 -6.56
C GLU A 194 13.43 18.40 -7.42
N ASP A 195 14.62 18.90 -7.07
CA ASP A 195 15.87 18.58 -7.77
C ASP A 195 16.33 17.15 -7.43
N GLU A 196 15.98 16.63 -6.25
CA GLU A 196 16.30 15.28 -5.75
C GLU A 196 15.30 14.19 -6.19
N TYR A 197 14.34 14.49 -7.08
CA TYR A 197 13.36 13.50 -7.56
C TYR A 197 14.03 12.31 -8.26
N ASN A 198 14.32 11.26 -7.51
CA ASN A 198 14.67 9.94 -8.03
C ASN A 198 13.47 8.99 -7.97
N LYS A 199 13.06 8.44 -9.12
CA LYS A 199 11.92 7.50 -9.25
C LYS A 199 12.14 6.15 -8.53
N GLU A 200 13.32 5.92 -8.01
CA GLU A 200 13.74 4.66 -7.39
C GLU A 200 13.77 4.73 -5.86
N GLU A 201 13.76 5.92 -5.26
CA GLU A 201 13.82 6.09 -3.80
C GLU A 201 12.69 7.00 -3.30
N PHE A 202 12.10 6.63 -2.16
CA PHE A 202 11.11 7.43 -1.47
C PHE A 202 11.84 8.29 -0.43
N TYR A 203 11.91 9.61 -0.67
CA TYR A 203 12.49 10.54 0.27
C TYR A 203 11.43 11.16 1.16
N ASP A 204 11.76 11.42 2.42
CA ASP A 204 10.85 11.97 3.43
C ASP A 204 10.07 13.21 2.95
N CYS A 205 10.70 14.08 2.14
CA CYS A 205 10.06 15.30 1.67
C CYS A 205 9.08 15.12 0.50
N TYR A 206 8.92 13.93 -0.08
CA TYR A 206 7.92 13.67 -1.13
C TYR A 206 6.51 14.01 -0.66
N LEU A 207 6.21 13.69 0.60
CA LEU A 207 4.94 14.01 1.22
C LEU A 207 4.71 15.52 1.30
N ASP A 208 5.73 16.29 1.64
CA ASP A 208 5.64 17.74 1.73
C ASP A 208 5.42 18.37 0.35
N VAL A 209 6.15 17.91 -0.68
CA VAL A 209 5.94 18.40 -2.05
C VAL A 209 4.56 18.01 -2.57
N TYR A 210 4.12 16.78 -2.32
CA TYR A 210 2.77 16.33 -2.63
C TYR A 210 1.71 17.24 -1.99
N ASN A 211 1.83 17.49 -0.68
CA ASN A 211 0.90 18.34 0.07
C ASN A 211 0.91 19.79 -0.42
N HIS A 212 2.09 20.32 -0.77
CA HIS A 212 2.25 21.66 -1.34
C HIS A 212 1.43 21.82 -2.62
N TYR A 213 1.67 20.97 -3.62
CA TYR A 213 1.01 21.06 -4.92
C TYR A 213 -0.48 20.72 -4.84
N ASN A 214 -0.84 19.75 -4.01
CA ASN A 214 -2.23 19.41 -3.75
C ASN A 214 -3.01 20.62 -3.17
N SER A 215 -2.44 21.28 -2.16
CA SER A 215 -3.04 22.48 -1.55
C SER A 215 -3.13 23.64 -2.54
N ARG A 216 -2.06 23.88 -3.32
CA ARG A 216 -2.02 24.92 -4.34
C ARG A 216 -3.07 24.69 -5.43
N LEU A 217 -3.26 23.44 -5.88
CA LEU A 217 -4.28 23.10 -6.87
C LEU A 217 -5.69 23.39 -6.34
N LYS A 218 -6.01 22.99 -5.10
CA LYS A 218 -7.30 23.32 -4.46
C LYS A 218 -7.55 24.83 -4.44
N GLN A 219 -6.55 25.62 -4.06
CA GLN A 219 -6.64 27.08 -4.04
C GLN A 219 -6.89 27.66 -5.44
N LYS A 220 -6.20 27.15 -6.47
CA LYS A 220 -6.34 27.62 -7.86
C LYS A 220 -7.70 27.28 -8.45
N ILE A 221 -8.22 26.08 -8.19
CA ILE A 221 -9.58 25.69 -8.59
C ILE A 221 -10.62 26.59 -7.92
N ASN A 222 -10.49 26.83 -6.62
CA ASN A 222 -11.40 27.74 -5.91
C ASN A 222 -11.36 29.16 -6.47
N LEU A 223 -10.18 29.67 -6.83
CA LEU A 223 -10.02 30.97 -7.46
C LEU A 223 -10.67 31.01 -8.86
N LEU A 224 -10.48 29.98 -9.68
CA LEU A 224 -11.08 29.85 -11.01
C LEU A 224 -12.60 29.83 -10.91
N ASN A 225 -13.16 28.98 -10.05
CA ASN A 225 -14.61 28.84 -9.86
C ASN A 225 -15.27 30.12 -9.32
N LYS A 226 -14.54 30.96 -8.58
CA LYS A 226 -15.03 32.27 -8.13
C LYS A 226 -15.03 33.33 -9.23
N LYS A 227 -14.12 33.23 -10.20
CA LYS A 227 -13.95 34.22 -11.28
C LYS A 227 -14.67 33.86 -12.56
N ASN A 228 -15.00 32.60 -12.76
CA ASN A 228 -15.63 32.09 -13.96
C ASN A 228 -17.00 31.49 -13.62
N ASN A 229 -18.08 32.14 -14.05
CA ASN A 229 -19.45 31.67 -13.77
C ASN A 229 -19.86 30.49 -14.67
N THR A 230 -19.15 30.24 -15.77
CA THR A 230 -19.51 29.26 -16.78
C THR A 230 -18.79 27.92 -16.61
N ILE A 231 -17.59 27.90 -16.01
CA ILE A 231 -16.80 26.68 -15.81
C ILE A 231 -16.64 26.41 -14.32
N LYS A 232 -17.34 25.38 -13.81
CA LYS A 232 -17.13 24.86 -12.45
C LYS A 232 -16.28 23.59 -12.51
N LYS A 233 -15.00 23.71 -12.16
CA LYS A 233 -14.09 22.57 -12.07
C LYS A 233 -14.23 21.90 -10.71
N SER A 234 -14.46 20.59 -10.70
CA SER A 234 -14.52 19.79 -9.47
C SER A 234 -13.14 19.24 -9.13
N TYR A 235 -12.61 19.61 -7.97
CA TYR A 235 -11.34 19.07 -7.48
C TYR A 235 -11.41 17.55 -7.26
N SER A 236 -12.51 17.03 -6.71
CA SER A 236 -12.66 15.58 -6.45
C SER A 236 -12.62 14.76 -7.75
N LYS A 237 -13.33 15.19 -8.80
CA LYS A 237 -13.31 14.49 -10.09
C LYS A 237 -11.94 14.52 -10.75
N LEU A 238 -11.26 15.67 -10.64
CA LEU A 238 -9.90 15.83 -11.16
C LEU A 238 -8.92 14.91 -10.42
N GLN A 239 -9.00 14.85 -9.09
CA GLN A 239 -8.17 13.98 -8.26
C GLN A 239 -8.38 12.51 -8.61
N GLN A 240 -9.62 12.07 -8.83
CA GLN A 240 -9.93 10.70 -9.25
C GLN A 240 -9.31 10.36 -10.61
N ASN A 241 -9.40 11.27 -11.58
CA ASN A 241 -8.81 11.06 -12.90
C ASN A 241 -7.28 10.93 -12.80
N MET A 242 -6.64 11.87 -12.10
CA MET A 242 -5.18 11.86 -11.90
C MET A 242 -4.71 10.58 -11.17
N ALA A 243 -5.45 10.16 -10.15
CA ALA A 243 -5.15 8.90 -9.45
C ALA A 243 -5.33 7.70 -10.37
N SER A 244 -6.37 7.67 -11.21
CA SER A 244 -6.56 6.60 -12.19
C SER A 244 -5.40 6.47 -13.17
N ASP A 245 -4.83 7.59 -13.61
CA ASP A 245 -3.66 7.58 -14.51
C ASP A 245 -2.39 7.10 -13.77
N CYS A 246 -2.23 7.50 -12.51
CA CYS A 246 -1.03 7.18 -11.73
C CYS A 246 -1.04 5.79 -11.08
N LEU A 247 -2.21 5.18 -10.88
CA LEU A 247 -2.38 3.86 -10.27
C LEU A 247 -2.35 2.70 -11.27
N MET A 248 -2.02 2.96 -12.55
CA MET A 248 -1.76 1.90 -13.53
C MET A 248 -0.47 1.11 -13.25
N LEU A 249 0.34 1.56 -12.29
CA LEU A 249 1.56 0.89 -11.85
C LEU A 249 1.25 -0.42 -11.14
N SER A 250 2.06 -1.45 -11.40
CA SER A 250 2.00 -2.72 -10.67
C SER A 250 2.16 -2.46 -9.16
N PRO A 251 1.24 -2.95 -8.32
CA PRO A 251 1.36 -2.83 -6.88
C PRO A 251 2.61 -3.59 -6.38
N PRO A 252 3.15 -3.23 -5.20
CA PRO A 252 4.22 -3.98 -4.54
C PRO A 252 3.86 -5.45 -4.48
N VAL A 253 4.78 -6.39 -4.76
CA VAL A 253 4.47 -7.83 -4.60
C VAL A 253 4.58 -8.19 -3.13
N SER A 254 5.69 -7.78 -2.50
CA SER A 254 5.98 -7.97 -1.07
C SER A 254 6.22 -6.62 -0.36
N GLY A 255 6.32 -6.65 0.96
CA GLY A 255 6.18 -5.47 1.81
C GLY A 255 7.44 -4.69 2.19
N ASN A 256 8.65 -5.01 1.73
CA ASN A 256 9.82 -4.18 2.09
C ASN A 256 10.47 -3.52 0.87
N THR A 257 11.00 -4.28 -0.10
CA THR A 257 11.77 -3.70 -1.21
C THR A 257 10.94 -2.88 -2.21
N ASP A 258 9.64 -3.12 -2.28
CA ASP A 258 8.81 -2.63 -3.38
C ASP A 258 7.90 -1.46 -2.97
N ILE A 259 7.72 -1.22 -1.66
CA ILE A 259 6.80 -0.18 -1.16
C ILE A 259 7.31 1.22 -1.52
N ASP A 260 8.56 1.52 -1.16
CA ASP A 260 9.14 2.84 -1.35
C ASP A 260 9.22 3.22 -2.84
N PRO A 261 9.76 2.36 -3.74
CA PRO A 261 9.75 2.67 -5.17
C PRO A 261 8.34 2.84 -5.74
N TYR A 262 7.35 2.07 -5.26
CA TYR A 262 5.97 2.18 -5.71
C TYR A 262 5.36 3.53 -5.30
N LEU A 263 5.46 3.90 -4.01
CA LEU A 263 4.94 5.16 -3.50
C LEU A 263 5.63 6.35 -4.16
N SER A 264 6.95 6.29 -4.35
CA SER A 264 7.74 7.33 -5.03
C SER A 264 7.20 7.59 -6.45
N LYS A 265 6.98 6.53 -7.23
CA LYS A 265 6.43 6.63 -8.61
C LYS A 265 5.00 7.18 -8.64
N VAL A 266 4.12 6.70 -7.75
CA VAL A 266 2.72 7.18 -7.68
C VAL A 266 2.70 8.67 -7.29
N MET A 267 3.42 9.06 -6.24
CA MET A 267 3.48 10.44 -5.79
C MET A 267 4.07 11.37 -6.85
N PHE A 268 5.18 10.97 -7.47
CA PHE A 268 5.79 11.73 -8.55
C PHE A 268 4.80 11.97 -9.68
N CYS A 269 4.10 10.93 -10.14
CA CYS A 269 3.07 11.05 -11.17
C CYS A 269 1.97 12.05 -10.77
N LEU A 270 1.45 11.95 -9.54
CA LEU A 270 0.42 12.86 -9.03
C LEU A 270 0.91 14.32 -8.98
N ILE A 271 2.15 14.54 -8.53
CA ILE A 271 2.77 15.86 -8.45
C ILE A 271 2.92 16.49 -9.83
N GLN A 272 3.37 15.73 -10.84
CA GLN A 272 3.46 16.22 -12.22
C GLN A 272 2.09 16.59 -12.78
N ASN A 273 1.07 15.76 -12.53
CA ASN A 273 -0.31 16.05 -12.91
C ASN A 273 -0.83 17.33 -12.22
N TYR A 274 -0.55 17.53 -10.93
CA TYR A 274 -0.91 18.76 -10.22
C TYR A 274 -0.23 19.99 -10.80
N LYS A 275 1.08 19.92 -11.09
CA LYS A 275 1.85 21.01 -11.73
C LYS A 275 1.22 21.42 -13.06
N GLN A 276 1.00 20.45 -13.94
CA GLN A 276 0.43 20.68 -15.26
C GLN A 276 -0.96 21.33 -15.17
N GLU A 277 -1.82 20.85 -14.28
CA GLU A 277 -3.16 21.37 -14.11
C GLU A 277 -3.17 22.77 -13.48
N ILE A 278 -2.28 23.05 -12.53
CA ILE A 278 -2.07 24.40 -12.00
C ILE A 278 -1.70 25.37 -13.13
N THR A 279 -0.76 24.99 -14.01
CA THR A 279 -0.37 25.80 -15.17
C THR A 279 -1.55 26.04 -16.13
N ASN A 280 -2.38 25.02 -16.37
CA ASN A 280 -3.56 25.15 -17.21
C ASN A 280 -4.59 26.13 -16.61
N ILE A 281 -4.85 26.04 -15.30
CA ILE A 281 -5.74 26.97 -14.60
C ILE A 281 -5.18 28.39 -14.62
N GLU A 282 -3.87 28.57 -14.46
CA GLU A 282 -3.22 29.88 -14.52
C GLU A 282 -3.40 30.55 -15.90
N LYS A 283 -3.28 29.78 -17.00
CA LYS A 283 -3.56 30.27 -18.36
C LYS A 283 -5.02 30.68 -18.56
N GLN A 284 -5.97 29.90 -18.02
CA GLN A 284 -7.40 30.24 -18.06
C GLN A 284 -7.72 31.51 -17.25
N LEU A 285 -7.10 31.66 -16.09
CA LEU A 285 -7.25 32.86 -15.26
C LEU A 285 -6.67 34.12 -15.91
N ALA A 286 -5.60 33.98 -16.70
CA ALA A 286 -4.97 35.09 -17.42
C ALA A 286 -5.78 35.52 -18.65
N SER A 287 -6.32 34.56 -19.42
CA SER A 287 -7.22 34.85 -20.56
C SER A 287 -8.50 35.54 -20.11
N ASN A 288 -9.15 35.07 -19.04
CA ASN A 288 -10.33 35.73 -18.48
C ASN A 288 -10.06 37.20 -18.04
N LYS A 289 -8.82 37.56 -17.70
CA LYS A 289 -8.47 38.96 -17.37
C LYS A 289 -8.36 39.85 -18.60
N LEU A 290 -8.03 39.31 -19.77
CA LEU A 290 -7.96 40.06 -21.03
C LEU A 290 -9.37 40.35 -21.55
N ASP A 291 -10.27 39.36 -21.52
CA ASP A 291 -11.68 39.52 -21.94
C ASP A 291 -12.46 40.55 -21.10
N LEU A 292 -12.08 40.75 -19.83
CA LEU A 292 -12.67 41.78 -18.96
C LEU A 292 -12.09 43.18 -19.17
N LYS A 293 -10.88 43.28 -19.74
CA LYS A 293 -10.26 44.57 -20.10
C LYS A 293 -10.74 45.10 -21.45
N GLU A 294 -11.21 44.24 -22.34
CA GLU A 294 -11.78 44.64 -23.64
C GLU A 294 -13.27 45.00 -23.56
N LYS A 295 -13.92 44.73 -22.41
CA LYS A 295 -15.35 45.03 -22.17
C LYS A 295 -15.61 46.26 -21.30
N ASN A 296 -14.56 46.95 -20.85
CA ASN A 296 -14.62 48.20 -20.08
C ASN A 296 -13.81 49.27 -20.80
#